data_AF-A0A2W6C127-F1
#
_entry.id   AF-A0A2W6C127-F1
#
_cell.length_a   1.000
_cell.length_b   1.000
_cell.length_c   1.000
_cell.angle_alpha   90.00
_cell.angle_beta   90.00
_cell.angle_gamma   90.00
#
_symmetry.space_group_name_H-M   'P 1'
#
loop_
_entity.id
_entity.type
_entity.pdbx_description
1 polymer ?
#
loop_
_entity_poly.entity_id
_entity_poly.type
_entity_poly.pdbx_seq_one_letter_code
_entity_poly.pdbx_strand_id
1 'polypeptide(L)' 'MIIVPLESNFGWQTDVDQERTVSYLQPCAASAGLAGTVVPVWDAGGGRMAFRAPGPWHPFFSSINLQEVAANLNKTLTCP' A
#
# COMPACT_ATOMS: atom_id res chain seq x y z
N MET A 1 -8.76 2.37 -6.37
CA MET A 1 -7.99 1.88 -5.22
C MET A 1 -6.80 1.12 -5.77
N ILE A 2 -5.60 1.37 -5.27
CA ILE A 2 -4.36 0.76 -5.74
C ILE A 2 -3.63 0.24 -4.51
N ILE A 3 -3.53 -1.08 -4.36
CA ILE A 3 -2.85 -1.71 -3.23
C ILE A 3 -1.38 -1.79 -3.56
N VAL A 4 -0.52 -1.22 -2.72
CA VAL A 4 0.94 -1.25 -2.91
C VAL A 4 1.57 -1.93 -1.70
N PRO A 5 2.03 -3.19 -1.82
CA PRO A 5 2.80 -3.80 -0.74
C PRO A 5 4.14 -3.09 -0.59
N LEU A 6 4.46 -2.72 0.65
CA LEU A 6 5.72 -2.12 1.05
C LEU A 6 6.44 -3.03 2.05
N GLU A 7 7.73 -2.80 2.20
CA GLU A 7 8.56 -3.47 3.20
C GLU A 7 8.06 -3.19 4.62
N SER A 8 8.30 -4.12 5.54
CA SER A 8 7.84 -4.04 6.94
C SER A 8 8.37 -2.79 7.67
N ASN A 9 9.57 -2.31 7.29
CA ASN A 9 10.17 -1.09 7.83
C ASN A 9 9.34 0.18 7.57
N PHE A 10 8.43 0.16 6.59
CA PHE A 10 7.53 1.27 6.30
C PHE A 10 6.66 1.62 7.50
N GLY A 11 6.14 0.60 8.19
CA GLY A 11 5.31 0.79 9.39
C GLY A 11 6.02 1.43 10.57
N TRP A 12 7.35 1.49 10.53
CA TRP A 12 8.21 2.00 11.58
C TRP A 12 8.61 3.46 11.32
N GLN A 13 8.27 3.98 10.14
CA GLN A 13 8.49 5.37 9.78
C GLN A 13 7.47 6.29 10.46
N THR A 14 7.83 7.57 10.59
CA THR A 14 6.91 8.59 11.10
C THR A 14 5.72 8.77 10.16
N ASP A 15 4.59 9.28 10.65
CA ASP A 15 3.41 9.57 9.82
C ASP A 15 3.75 10.47 8.62
N VAL A 16 4.66 11.41 8.82
CA VAL A 16 5.15 12.35 7.79
C VAL A 16 5.93 11.62 6.71
N ASP A 17 6.83 10.70 7.08
CA ASP A 17 7.64 9.94 6.11
C ASP A 17 6.81 8.89 5.36
N GLN A 18 5.85 8.27 6.04
CA GLN A 18 4.86 7.42 5.38
C GLN A 18 4.04 8.21 4.36
N GLU A 19 3.61 9.43 4.70
CA GLU A 19 2.82 10.28 3.80
C GLU A 19 3.64 10.79 2.61
N ARG A 20 4.93 11.10 2.83
CA ARG A 20 5.87 11.41 1.75
C ARG A 20 6.01 10.23 0.79
N THR A 21 6.16 9.02 1.30
CA THR A 21 6.24 7.81 0.49
C THR A 21 4.97 7.60 -0.33
N VAL A 22 3.79 7.73 0.28
CA VAL A 22 2.51 7.63 -0.45
C VAL A 22 2.39 8.72 -1.53
N SER A 23 2.78 9.95 -1.20
CA SER A 23 2.77 11.08 -2.13
C SER A 23 3.74 10.88 -3.31
N TYR A 24 4.88 10.23 -3.07
CA TYR A 24 5.84 9.85 -4.11
C TYR A 24 5.31 8.72 -5.01
N LEU A 25 4.61 7.74 -4.44
CA LEU A 25 4.06 6.60 -5.19
C LEU A 25 2.82 6.96 -6.04
N GLN A 26 2.01 7.93 -5.60
CA GLN A 26 0.79 8.36 -6.30
C GLN A 26 1.03 8.78 -7.77
N PRO A 27 2.02 9.62 -8.12
CA PRO A 27 2.33 9.93 -9.52
C PRO A 27 2.90 8.72 -10.29
N CYS A 28 3.61 7.79 -9.65
CA CYS A 28 4.08 6.57 -10.31
C CYS A 28 2.92 5.63 -10.67
N ALA A 29 1.92 5.53 -9.80
CA ALA A 29 0.68 4.82 -10.09
C ALA A 29 -0.05 5.45 -11.28
N ALA A 30 -0.13 6.79 -11.32
CA ALA A 30 -0.74 7.50 -12.43
C ALA A 30 0.02 7.28 -13.75
N SER A 31 1.35 7.33 -13.74
CA SER A 31 2.18 7.07 -14.94
C SER A 31 2.08 5.63 -15.43
N ALA A 32 1.83 4.67 -14.53
CA ALA A 32 1.57 3.27 -14.86
C ALA A 32 0.16 3.02 -15.43
N GLY A 33 -0.68 4.06 -15.55
CA GLY A 33 -2.06 4.00 -16.02
C GLY A 33 -3.06 3.50 -14.96
N LEU A 34 -2.65 3.45 -13.69
CA LEU A 34 -3.53 3.02 -12.59
C LEU A 34 -4.27 4.24 -12.04
N ALA A 35 -5.59 4.27 -12.25
CA ALA A 35 -6.45 5.31 -11.71
C ALA A 35 -6.94 4.95 -10.30
N GLY A 36 -6.62 5.80 -9.31
CA GLY A 36 -7.15 5.69 -7.95
C GLY A 36 -6.16 6.07 -6.86
N THR A 37 -6.61 5.97 -5.62
CA THR A 37 -5.80 6.25 -4.42
C THR A 37 -4.85 5.09 -4.13
N VAL A 38 -3.58 5.41 -3.92
CA VAL A 38 -2.57 4.48 -3.40
C VAL A 38 -2.85 4.16 -1.93
N VAL A 39 -2.91 2.88 -1.62
CA VAL A 39 -3.07 2.33 -0.28
C VAL A 39 -1.88 1.43 0.01
N PRO A 40 -0.93 1.87 0.83
CA PRO A 40 0.18 1.01 1.23
C PRO A 40 -0.34 -0.07 2.18
N VAL A 41 0.17 -1.28 2.00
CA VAL A 41 0.02 -2.41 2.92
C VAL A 41 1.39 -2.98 3.25
N TRP A 42 1.62 -3.43 4.46
CA TRP A 42 2.94 -3.94 4.89
C TRP A 42 2.77 -4.97 6.00
N ASP A 43 3.85 -5.72 6.27
CA ASP A 43 3.89 -6.66 7.39
C ASP A 43 4.10 -5.91 8.70
N ALA A 44 3.11 -5.99 9.59
CA ALA A 44 3.15 -5.40 10.92
C ALA A 44 3.83 -6.33 11.95
N GLY A 45 4.32 -7.48 11.51
CA GLY A 45 4.86 -8.54 12.36
C GLY A 45 3.79 -9.54 12.80
N GLY A 46 4.23 -10.73 13.18
CA GLY A 46 3.36 -11.79 13.70
C GLY A 46 2.30 -12.27 12.70
N GLY A 47 2.57 -12.15 11.39
CA GLY A 47 1.67 -12.55 10.31
C GLY A 47 0.50 -11.58 10.07
N ARG A 48 0.57 -10.36 10.61
CA ARG A 48 -0.51 -9.36 10.49
C ARG A 48 -0.19 -8.37 9.39
N MET A 49 -1.17 -8.11 8.53
CA MET A 49 -1.10 -7.03 7.56
C MET A 49 -1.55 -5.72 8.22
N ALA A 50 -0.74 -4.67 8.09
CA ALA A 50 -1.16 -3.30 8.35
C ALA A 50 -1.39 -2.54 7.04
N PHE A 51 -2.18 -1.47 7.12
CA PHE A 51 -2.58 -0.68 5.97
C PHE A 51 -2.81 0.79 6.33
N ARG A 52 -2.59 1.70 5.38
CA ARG A 52 -2.97 3.12 5.50
C ARG A 52 -3.99 3.47 4.42
N ALA A 53 -5.27 3.27 4.75
CA ALA A 53 -6.38 3.43 3.82
C ALA A 53 -7.41 4.46 4.32
N PRO A 54 -8.18 5.10 3.41
CA PRO A 54 -9.41 5.81 3.76
C PRO A 54 -10.37 4.95 4.59
N GLY A 55 -11.03 5.55 5.58
CA GLY A 55 -11.94 4.89 6.52
C GLY A 55 -12.96 3.92 5.88
N PRO A 56 -13.65 4.29 4.79
CA PRO A 56 -14.62 3.40 4.13
C PRO A 56 -14.05 2.08 3.61
N TRP A 57 -12.73 1.96 3.44
CA TRP A 57 -12.08 0.75 2.93
C TRP A 57 -11.54 -0.16 4.03
N HIS A 58 -11.56 0.28 5.29
CA HIS A 58 -11.04 -0.50 6.43
C HIS A 58 -11.66 -1.90 6.54
N PRO A 59 -12.98 -2.12 6.32
CA PRO A 59 -13.55 -3.47 6.35
C PRO A 59 -12.93 -4.40 5.31
N PHE A 60 -12.65 -3.90 4.11
CA PHE A 60 -12.01 -4.68 3.05
C PHE A 60 -10.57 -5.06 3.43
N PHE A 61 -9.75 -4.10 3.86
CA PHE A 61 -8.36 -4.38 4.23
C PHE A 61 -8.24 -5.23 5.51
N SER A 62 -9.26 -5.25 6.36
CA SER A 62 -9.34 -6.16 7.51
C SER A 62 -9.75 -7.58 7.13
N SER A 63 -10.29 -7.79 5.93
CA SER A 63 -10.76 -9.09 5.44
C SER A 63 -9.72 -9.86 4.63
N ILE A 64 -8.61 -9.21 4.25
CA ILE A 64 -7.54 -9.81 3.45
C ILE A 64 -6.21 -9.84 4.20
N ASN A 65 -5.22 -10.56 3.67
CA ASN A 65 -3.85 -10.61 4.19
C ASN A 65 -2.79 -10.43 3.09
N LEU A 66 -1.51 -10.33 3.49
CA LEU A 66 -0.40 -10.11 2.55
C LEU A 66 -0.19 -11.27 1.56
N GLN A 67 -0.55 -12.50 1.92
CA GLN A 67 -0.45 -13.63 0.99
C GLN A 67 -1.46 -13.48 -0.16
N GLU A 68 -2.69 -13.06 0.15
CA GLU A 68 -3.71 -12.76 -0.86
C GLU A 68 -3.30 -11.57 -1.72
N VAL A 69 -2.72 -10.51 -1.13
CA VAL A 69 -2.18 -9.37 -1.89
C VAL A 69 -1.07 -9.82 -2.83
N ALA A 70 -0.10 -10.60 -2.33
CA ALA A 70 1.03 -11.10 -3.13
C ALA A 70 0.57 -12.00 -4.29
N ALA A 71 -0.47 -12.82 -4.07
CA ALA A 71 -1.04 -13.68 -5.10
C ALA A 71 -1.77 -12.91 -6.21
N ASN A 72 -2.18 -11.66 -5.95
CA ASN A 72 -2.97 -10.84 -6.88
C ASN A 72 -2.19 -9.64 -7.47
N LEU A 73 -0.86 -9.64 -7.37
CA LEU A 73 -0.03 -8.62 -8.00
C LEU A 73 -0.21 -8.63 -9.52
N ASN A 74 -0.58 -7.47 -10.07
CA ASN A 74 -0.94 -7.34 -11.49
C ASN A 74 -0.06 -6.35 -12.26
N LYS A 75 0.76 -5.54 -11.57
CA LYS A 75 1.59 -4.48 -12.15
C LYS A 75 2.79 -4.18 -11.25
N THR A 76 3.84 -3.64 -11.86
CA THR A 76 4.99 -3.03 -11.18
C THR A 76 4.94 -1.52 -11.39
N LEU A 77 5.20 -0.75 -10.33
CA LEU A 77 5.34 0.70 -10.42
C LEU A 77 6.81 1.05 -10.67
N THR A 78 7.06 1.87 -11.67
CA THR A 78 8.39 2.46 -11.91
C THR A 78 8.30 3.93 -11.57
N CYS A 79 9.03 4.34 -10.54
CA CYS A 79 9.15 5.73 -10.15
C CYS A 79 10.45 6.32 -10.70
N PRO A 80 10.47 7.60 -11.10
CA PRO A 80 11.67 8.30 -11.54
C PRO A 80 12.65 8.58 -10.39
#